data_AF-A0A3N5WAQ3-F1
#
_entry.id   AF-A0A3N5WAQ3-F1
#
_cell.length_a   1.000
_cell.length_b   1.000
_cell.length_c   1.000
_cell.angle_alpha   90.00
_cell.angle_beta   90.00
_cell.angle_gamma   90.00
#
_symmetry.space_group_name_H-M   'P 1'
#
loop_
_entity.id
_entity.type
_entity.pdbx_description
1 polymer ?
#
loop_
_entity_poly.entity_id
_entity_poly.type
_entity_poly.pdbx_seq_one_letter_code
_entity_poly.pdbx_strand_id
1 'polypeptide(L)'
;MGRRVEVSACDNQIRGKRQAVGLSQGDLAKRCGLTRQAISAIEAGQYIPNTTVAIRLARALGCTVEEVFRLPEELPRVEAEWLGEQPAASGGRTRIRLARVGERLLARPLTGIMAAFTPADGLTVAATPGPRTPRQVGGRVVVELLVDARLLDHTVVVLGCDPALAVLGAALTRRYPALRLVWEPQSSLAALRMLTRGEAHAAGVHLWDQESGDCNLPSVQRERAGRHLLIVTLSEWQQGLLVARGNPKGIS
;
A
#
# COMPACT_ATOMS: atom_id res chain seq x y z
N MET A 1 -2.92 31.20 20.84
CA MET A 1 -1.53 30.77 21.06
C MET A 1 -1.14 29.89 19.87
N GLY A 2 -0.40 30.43 18.90
CA GLY A 2 -0.06 29.69 17.67
C GLY A 2 0.81 28.47 17.99
N ARG A 3 0.34 27.28 17.61
CA ARG A 3 1.11 26.04 17.70
C ARG A 3 2.41 26.23 16.92
N ARG A 4 3.56 26.07 17.59
CA ARG A 4 4.89 26.04 16.93
C ARG A 4 4.85 24.86 15.97
N VAL A 5 4.61 25.13 14.69
CA VAL A 5 4.82 24.15 13.62
C VAL A 5 6.33 24.03 13.51
N GLU A 6 6.89 22.85 13.78
CA GLU A 6 8.28 22.57 13.42
C GLU A 6 8.41 22.90 11.93
N VAL A 7 9.33 23.80 11.60
CA VAL A 7 9.44 24.32 10.23
C VAL A 7 9.94 23.17 9.36
N SER A 8 9.01 22.48 8.68
CA SER A 8 9.31 21.48 7.66
C SER A 8 10.28 22.14 6.66
N ALA A 9 11.38 21.44 6.34
CA ALA A 9 12.46 21.97 5.52
C ALA A 9 11.90 22.46 4.16
N CYS A 10 11.88 23.77 3.90
CA CYS A 10 11.39 24.31 2.64
C CYS A 10 12.44 24.07 1.55
N ASP A 11 12.08 23.31 0.52
CA ASP A 11 12.93 23.16 -0.67
C ASP A 11 12.94 24.46 -1.47
N ASN A 12 14.11 24.91 -1.90
CA ASN A 12 14.26 26.13 -2.70
C ASN A 12 14.93 25.83 -4.05
N GLN A 13 14.43 26.47 -5.11
CA GLN A 13 14.88 26.33 -6.50
C GLN A 13 15.60 27.59 -7.01
N ILE A 14 16.05 28.45 -6.09
CA ILE A 14 16.64 29.76 -6.42
C ILE A 14 17.85 29.61 -7.32
N ARG A 15 18.77 28.68 -6.99
CA ARG A 15 20.00 28.49 -7.77
C ARG A 15 19.68 28.15 -9.22
N GLY A 16 18.79 27.18 -9.45
CA GLY A 16 18.41 26.73 -10.78
C GLY A 16 17.71 27.83 -11.58
N LYS A 17 16.71 28.50 -10.99
CA LYS A 17 16.00 29.60 -11.63
C LYS A 17 16.91 30.79 -11.95
N ARG A 18 17.79 31.15 -11.02
CA ARG A 18 18.77 32.24 -11.20
C ARG A 18 19.71 31.96 -12.36
N GLN A 19 20.24 30.74 -12.47
CA GLN A 19 21.11 30.33 -13.57
C GLN A 19 20.38 30.33 -14.91
N ALA A 20 19.11 29.90 -14.95
CA ALA A 20 18.29 29.90 -16.16
C ALA A 20 18.07 31.30 -16.75
N VAL A 21 18.02 32.33 -15.91
CA VAL A 21 17.92 33.75 -16.35
C VAL A 21 19.29 34.46 -16.41
N GLY A 22 20.39 33.71 -16.33
CA GLY A 22 21.75 34.24 -16.52
C GLY A 22 22.28 35.14 -15.39
N LEU A 23 21.70 35.08 -14.19
CA LEU A 23 22.09 35.95 -13.07
C LEU A 23 23.17 35.32 -12.18
N SER A 24 24.13 36.11 -11.70
CA SER A 24 25.00 35.71 -10.58
C SER A 24 24.27 35.88 -9.25
N GLN A 25 24.77 35.25 -8.18
CA GLN A 25 24.22 35.48 -6.82
C GLN A 25 24.25 36.97 -6.43
N GLY A 26 25.28 37.70 -6.89
CA GLY A 26 25.40 39.14 -6.67
C GLY A 26 24.33 39.94 -7.43
N ASP A 27 24.01 39.54 -8.66
CA ASP A 27 23.00 40.22 -9.47
C ASP A 27 21.60 40.03 -8.90
N LEU A 28 21.28 38.79 -8.47
CA LEU A 28 20.03 38.52 -7.77
C LEU A 28 19.97 39.29 -6.44
N ALA A 29 21.04 39.31 -5.66
CA ALA A 29 21.11 40.06 -4.41
C ALA A 29 20.78 41.55 -4.62
N LYS A 30 21.39 42.19 -5.63
CA LYS A 30 21.11 43.59 -6.00
C LYS A 30 19.63 43.80 -6.37
N ARG A 31 19.07 42.93 -7.22
CA ARG A 31 17.65 43.02 -7.65
C ARG A 31 16.67 42.86 -6.49
N CYS A 32 16.99 42.06 -5.48
CA CYS A 32 16.13 41.79 -4.33
C CYS A 32 16.34 42.75 -3.15
N GLY A 33 17.38 43.60 -3.20
CA GLY A 33 17.81 44.41 -2.05
C GLY A 33 18.34 43.56 -0.89
N LEU A 34 19.11 42.52 -1.22
CA LEU A 34 19.71 41.57 -0.27
C LEU A 34 21.23 41.56 -0.42
N THR A 35 21.92 40.95 0.54
CA THR A 35 23.36 40.69 0.41
C THR A 35 23.60 39.40 -0.38
N ARG A 36 24.76 39.29 -1.06
CA ARG A 36 25.17 38.03 -1.71
C ARG A 36 25.23 36.87 -0.71
N GLN A 37 25.65 37.14 0.53
CA GLN A 37 25.66 36.16 1.62
C GLN A 37 24.26 35.65 1.95
N ALA A 38 23.26 36.53 2.01
CA ALA A 38 21.87 36.13 2.22
C ALA A 38 21.38 35.22 1.08
N ILE A 39 21.65 35.57 -0.18
CA ILE A 39 21.31 34.69 -1.32
C ILE A 39 21.99 33.33 -1.19
N SER A 40 23.28 33.30 -0.84
CA SER A 40 24.02 32.05 -0.65
C SER A 40 23.47 31.20 0.50
N ALA A 41 23.09 31.81 1.62
CA ALA A 41 22.51 31.11 2.77
C ALA A 41 21.13 30.53 2.44
N ILE A 42 20.31 31.25 1.67
CA ILE A 42 19.02 30.72 1.20
C ILE A 42 19.24 29.58 0.21
N GLU A 43 20.12 29.74 -0.79
CA GLU A 43 20.43 28.68 -1.76
C GLU A 43 21.00 27.41 -1.09
N ALA A 44 21.68 27.56 0.06
CA ALA A 44 22.22 26.44 0.85
C ALA A 44 21.21 25.86 1.86
N GLY A 45 19.98 26.40 1.95
CA GLY A 45 18.96 25.96 2.90
C GLY A 45 19.25 26.34 4.36
N GLN A 46 20.25 27.19 4.62
CA GLN A 46 20.63 27.63 5.97
C GLN A 46 19.71 28.72 6.51
N TYR A 47 18.97 29.40 5.64
CA TYR A 47 18.05 30.47 6.01
C TYR A 47 16.74 30.34 5.23
N ILE A 48 15.63 30.25 5.96
CA ILE A 48 14.29 30.29 5.40
C ILE A 48 13.85 31.75 5.34
N PRO A 49 13.63 32.32 4.13
CA PRO A 49 13.26 33.71 3.99
C PRO A 49 11.84 33.96 4.52
N ASN A 50 11.63 35.15 5.08
CA ASN A 50 10.27 35.61 5.37
C ASN A 50 9.49 35.88 4.07
N THR A 51 8.18 36.07 4.21
CA THR A 51 7.25 36.26 3.07
C THR A 51 7.68 37.41 2.14
N THR A 52 8.14 38.53 2.69
CA THR A 52 8.59 39.68 1.91
C THR A 52 9.81 39.35 1.05
N VAL A 53 10.80 38.66 1.63
CA VAL A 53 12.00 38.23 0.92
C VAL A 53 11.66 37.20 -0.16
N ALA A 54 10.77 36.25 0.15
CA ALA A 54 10.31 35.25 -0.82
C ALA A 54 9.62 35.90 -2.04
N ILE A 55 8.73 36.87 -1.82
CA ILE A 55 8.05 37.60 -2.90
C ILE A 55 9.04 38.42 -3.75
N ARG A 56 10.02 39.07 -3.12
CA ARG A 56 11.07 39.83 -3.84
C ARG A 56 11.90 38.92 -4.73
N LEU A 57 12.29 37.75 -4.23
CA LEU A 57 13.03 36.74 -5.00
C LEU A 57 12.22 36.24 -6.19
N ALA A 58 10.95 35.87 -5.98
CA ALA A 58 10.06 35.40 -7.04
C ALA A 58 9.90 36.45 -8.15
N ARG A 59 9.66 37.72 -7.78
CA ARG A 59 9.57 38.84 -8.73
C ARG A 59 10.87 39.09 -9.49
N ALA A 60 12.02 39.07 -8.81
CA ALA A 60 13.33 39.28 -9.44
C ALA A 60 13.70 38.15 -10.43
N LEU A 61 13.15 36.96 -10.23
CA LEU A 61 13.30 35.78 -11.08
C LEU A 61 12.17 35.62 -12.13
N GLY A 62 11.15 36.47 -12.11
CA GLY A 62 10.03 36.43 -13.06
C GLY A 62 9.13 35.20 -12.91
N CYS A 63 8.92 34.71 -11.69
CA CYS A 63 8.16 33.49 -11.40
C CYS A 63 7.29 33.68 -10.14
N THR A 64 6.44 32.71 -9.82
CA THR A 64 5.65 32.74 -8.57
C THR A 64 6.47 32.22 -7.39
N VAL A 65 6.01 32.49 -6.16
CA VAL A 65 6.69 32.05 -4.94
C VAL A 65 6.71 30.52 -4.86
N GLU A 66 5.63 29.86 -5.26
CA GLU A 66 5.43 28.40 -5.28
C GLU A 66 6.36 27.70 -6.28
N GLU A 67 6.77 28.41 -7.34
CA GLU A 67 7.77 27.90 -8.27
C GLU A 67 9.19 27.96 -7.70
N VAL A 68 9.45 28.88 -6.76
CA VAL A 68 10.77 29.08 -6.10
C VAL A 68 10.91 28.25 -4.84
N PHE A 69 9.85 28.16 -4.04
CA PHE A 69 9.83 27.52 -2.73
C PHE A 69 8.73 26.47 -2.71
N ARG A 70 9.10 25.22 -2.41
CA ARG A 70 8.18 24.11 -2.28
C ARG A 70 8.23 23.59 -0.85
N LEU A 71 7.05 23.37 -0.29
CA LEU A 71 6.95 22.58 0.93
C LEU A 71 7.16 21.11 0.57
N PRO A 72 7.89 20.34 1.37
CA PRO A 72 7.93 18.90 1.21
C PRO A 72 6.51 18.37 1.25
N GLU A 73 6.17 17.50 0.33
CA GLU A 73 4.89 16.80 0.38
C GLU A 73 4.94 15.84 1.57
N GLU A 74 4.38 16.24 2.70
CA GLU A 74 4.15 15.34 3.84
C GLU A 74 3.04 14.38 3.45
N LEU A 75 3.45 13.27 2.85
CA LEU A 75 2.54 12.18 2.51
C LEU A 75 1.79 11.72 3.78
N PRO A 76 0.48 11.48 3.69
CA PRO A 76 -0.31 11.10 4.84
C PRO A 76 0.22 9.79 5.44
N ARG A 77 0.24 9.72 6.77
CA ARG A 77 0.71 8.54 7.51
C ARG A 77 -0.45 7.83 8.18
N VAL A 78 -0.43 6.51 8.13
CA VAL A 78 -1.42 5.66 8.79
C VAL A 78 -0.72 4.61 9.65
N GLU A 79 -1.38 4.25 10.75
CA GLU A 79 -0.98 3.12 11.57
C GLU A 79 -1.76 1.88 11.12
N ALA A 80 -1.04 0.78 10.90
CA ALA A 80 -1.60 -0.48 10.42
C ALA A 80 -1.01 -1.68 11.17
N GLU A 81 -1.74 -2.79 11.16
CA GLU A 81 -1.31 -4.06 11.73
C GLU A 81 -0.50 -4.85 10.72
N TRP A 82 0.71 -5.27 11.09
CA TRP A 82 1.59 -6.03 10.21
C TRP A 82 1.09 -7.46 9.99
N LEU A 83 0.96 -7.89 8.73
CA LEU A 83 0.64 -9.27 8.38
C LEU A 83 1.88 -10.09 8.05
N GLY A 84 1.94 -11.30 8.60
CA GLY A 84 3.01 -12.27 8.34
C GLY A 84 4.24 -12.07 9.23
N GLU A 85 5.37 -12.63 8.80
CA GLU A 85 6.61 -12.52 9.56
C GLU A 85 7.16 -11.09 9.50
N GLN A 86 7.45 -10.53 10.68
CA GLN A 86 8.04 -9.20 10.78
C GLN A 86 9.51 -9.28 10.33
N PRO A 87 9.98 -8.39 9.46
CA PRO A 87 11.35 -8.42 8.98
C PRO A 87 12.31 -8.27 10.16
N ALA A 88 13.44 -8.99 10.11
CA ALA A 88 14.58 -8.69 10.96
C ALA A 88 14.92 -7.21 10.80
N ALA A 89 15.22 -6.51 11.90
CA ALA A 89 15.48 -5.08 11.95
C ALA A 89 16.54 -4.65 10.93
N SER A 90 16.10 -4.42 9.71
CA SER A 90 16.89 -3.98 8.57
C SER A 90 16.43 -2.55 8.36
N GLY A 91 17.33 -1.58 8.51
CA GLY A 91 17.01 -0.14 8.53
C GLY A 91 16.46 0.46 7.22
N GLY A 92 15.89 -0.37 6.34
CA GLY A 92 15.28 0.04 5.08
C GLY A 92 13.77 0.23 5.18
N ARG A 93 13.23 1.12 4.34
CA ARG A 93 11.78 1.28 4.14
C ARG A 93 11.25 0.05 3.40
N THR A 94 10.25 -0.62 3.97
CA THR A 94 9.59 -1.77 3.35
C THR A 94 8.38 -1.30 2.56
N ARG A 95 8.18 -1.88 1.36
CA ARG A 95 6.99 -1.64 0.53
C ARG A 95 5.80 -2.41 1.09
N ILE A 96 4.67 -1.73 1.26
CA ILE A 96 3.47 -2.27 1.89
C ILE A 96 2.27 -2.14 0.95
N ARG A 97 1.42 -3.17 0.97
CA ARG A 97 0.03 -3.10 0.51
C ARG A 97 -0.91 -3.00 1.70
N LEU A 98 -1.89 -2.12 1.61
CA LEU A 98 -2.82 -1.79 2.68
C LEU A 98 -4.25 -2.12 2.26
N ALA A 99 -5.02 -2.66 3.20
CA ALA A 99 -6.46 -2.82 3.03
C ALA A 99 -7.15 -2.82 4.39
N ARG A 100 -8.30 -2.18 4.47
CA ARG A 100 -9.17 -2.28 5.65
C ARG A 100 -9.99 -3.56 5.56
N VAL A 101 -9.94 -4.40 6.59
CA VAL A 101 -10.73 -5.63 6.72
C VAL A 101 -11.51 -5.56 8.04
N GLY A 102 -12.81 -5.26 7.94
CA GLY A 102 -13.59 -4.85 9.11
C GLY A 102 -12.99 -3.59 9.74
N GLU A 103 -12.79 -3.59 11.06
CA GLU A 103 -12.20 -2.45 11.77
C GLU A 103 -10.67 -2.35 11.64
N ARG A 104 -10.00 -3.38 11.12
CA ARG A 104 -8.54 -3.49 11.10
C ARG A 104 -7.97 -2.96 9.80
N LEU A 105 -7.00 -2.06 9.87
CA LEU A 105 -6.16 -1.71 8.72
C LEU A 105 -4.95 -2.63 8.71
N LEU A 106 -4.83 -3.44 7.67
CA LEU A 106 -3.80 -4.47 7.58
C LEU A 106 -2.71 -4.07 6.60
N ALA A 107 -1.45 -4.23 7.01
CA ALA A 107 -0.25 -3.96 6.25
C ALA A 107 0.41 -5.27 5.82
N ARG A 108 0.34 -5.59 4.53
CA ARG A 108 1.02 -6.75 3.94
C ARG A 108 2.34 -6.32 3.29
N PRO A 109 3.48 -6.90 3.70
CA PRO A 109 4.75 -6.61 3.06
C PRO A 109 4.81 -7.18 1.64
N LEU A 110 5.37 -6.39 0.73
CA LEU A 110 5.59 -6.77 -0.67
C LEU A 110 6.98 -7.39 -0.82
N THR A 111 7.09 -8.67 -0.52
CA THR A 111 8.33 -9.46 -0.54
C THR A 111 8.39 -10.45 -1.71
N GLY A 112 9.60 -10.78 -2.15
CA GLY A 112 9.85 -11.74 -3.23
C GLY A 112 9.73 -11.14 -4.63
N ILE A 113 9.99 -11.99 -5.63
CA ILE A 113 10.20 -11.57 -7.03
C ILE A 113 8.91 -11.08 -7.69
N MET A 114 7.77 -11.72 -7.41
CA MET A 114 6.47 -11.30 -7.96
C MET A 114 6.03 -9.95 -7.39
N ALA A 115 6.34 -9.70 -6.12
CA ALA A 115 6.02 -8.44 -5.48
C ALA A 115 6.86 -7.26 -6.02
N ALA A 116 8.00 -7.52 -6.67
CA ALA A 116 8.85 -6.48 -7.27
C ALA A 116 8.06 -5.57 -8.21
N PHE A 117 7.17 -6.16 -9.00
CA PHE A 117 6.37 -5.48 -10.02
C PHE A 117 5.03 -4.97 -9.51
N THR A 118 4.66 -5.27 -8.26
CA THR A 118 3.37 -4.84 -7.74
C THR A 118 3.47 -3.46 -7.09
N PRO A 119 2.59 -2.50 -7.44
CA PRO A 119 2.58 -1.18 -6.81
C PRO A 119 2.38 -1.27 -5.29
N ALA A 120 3.12 -0.44 -4.56
CA ALA A 120 2.96 -0.28 -3.11
C ALA A 120 1.92 0.80 -2.83
N ASP A 121 1.15 0.62 -1.75
CA ASP A 121 0.25 1.65 -1.22
C ASP A 121 0.99 2.61 -0.30
N GLY A 122 2.15 2.19 0.20
CA GLY A 122 2.98 3.01 1.05
C GLY A 122 4.29 2.34 1.43
N LEU A 123 5.09 3.10 2.16
CA LEU A 123 6.40 2.69 2.65
C LEU A 123 6.43 2.80 4.17
N THR A 124 7.02 1.81 4.84
CA THR A 124 7.19 1.87 6.29
C THR A 124 8.09 3.02 6.70
N VAL A 125 7.75 3.68 7.81
CA VAL A 125 8.59 4.72 8.43
C VAL A 125 8.97 4.37 9.87
N ALA A 126 8.11 3.64 10.58
CA ALA A 126 8.38 3.13 11.93
C ALA A 126 7.64 1.81 12.13
N ALA A 127 8.20 0.90 12.92
CA ALA A 127 7.55 -0.35 13.29
C ALA A 127 7.71 -0.59 14.79
N THR A 128 6.61 -0.91 15.45
CA THR A 128 6.56 -1.30 16.85
C THR A 128 6.36 -2.82 16.90
N PRO A 129 7.33 -3.61 17.40
CA PRO A 129 7.17 -5.05 17.56
C PRO A 129 5.96 -5.39 18.43
N GLY A 130 5.20 -6.40 18.01
CA GLY A 130 4.05 -6.90 18.77
C GLY A 130 4.34 -8.26 19.40
N PRO A 131 3.53 -8.69 20.39
CA PRO A 131 3.64 -10.02 20.97
C PRO A 131 3.40 -11.10 19.89
N ARG A 132 4.27 -12.11 19.83
CA ARG A 132 4.12 -13.28 18.95
C ARG A 132 3.15 -14.27 19.60
N THR A 133 1.89 -14.31 19.18
CA THR A 133 0.95 -15.36 19.61
C THR A 133 0.35 -16.11 18.42
N PRO A 134 -0.18 -17.34 18.59
CA PRO A 134 -0.79 -18.11 17.51
C PRO A 134 -2.03 -17.46 16.87
N ARG A 135 -2.70 -16.53 17.60
CA ARG A 135 -3.89 -15.80 17.18
C ARG A 135 -3.61 -14.37 16.73
N GLN A 136 -2.47 -13.81 17.13
CA GLN A 136 -2.07 -12.43 16.87
C GLN A 136 -0.66 -12.46 16.28
N VAL A 137 -0.61 -12.39 14.97
CA VAL A 137 0.63 -12.16 14.22
C VAL A 137 0.64 -10.68 13.90
N GLY A 138 1.53 -9.90 14.51
CA GLY A 138 1.85 -8.59 13.97
C GLY A 138 2.17 -7.52 14.99
N GLY A 139 3.34 -6.90 14.83
CA GLY A 139 3.58 -5.56 15.33
C GLY A 139 2.73 -4.52 14.62
N ARG A 140 2.73 -3.31 15.15
CA ARG A 140 2.13 -2.16 14.45
C ARG A 140 3.18 -1.47 13.60
N VAL A 141 2.76 -0.91 12.49
CA VAL A 141 3.63 -0.20 11.57
C VAL A 141 3.00 1.13 11.18
N VAL A 142 3.83 2.17 11.13
CA VAL A 142 3.45 3.45 10.54
C VAL A 142 3.89 3.42 9.07
N VAL A 143 2.93 3.66 8.19
CA VAL A 143 3.11 3.64 6.74
C VAL A 143 2.84 5.04 6.21
N GLU A 144 3.79 5.55 5.44
CA GLU A 144 3.63 6.76 4.65
C GLU A 144 3.00 6.40 3.31
N LEU A 145 1.83 6.96 3.02
CA LEU A 145 0.98 6.57 1.90
C LEU A 145 1.46 7.16 0.58
N LEU A 146 1.41 6.34 -0.47
CA LEU A 146 1.63 6.72 -1.86
C LEU A 146 0.30 6.78 -2.65
N VAL A 147 -0.82 6.52 -1.97
CA VAL A 147 -2.17 6.47 -2.53
C VAL A 147 -3.13 7.32 -1.68
N ASP A 148 -4.28 7.69 -2.24
CA ASP A 148 -5.36 8.30 -1.47
C ASP A 148 -5.83 7.34 -0.37
N ALA A 149 -5.95 7.84 0.87
CA ALA A 149 -6.37 7.05 2.03
C ALA A 149 -7.75 6.39 1.83
N ARG A 150 -8.65 6.99 1.05
CA ARG A 150 -9.97 6.43 0.72
C ARG A 150 -9.86 5.13 -0.07
N LEU A 151 -8.78 4.90 -0.80
CA LEU A 151 -8.57 3.65 -1.53
C LEU A 151 -8.46 2.46 -0.56
N LEU A 152 -7.93 2.67 0.64
CA LEU A 152 -7.72 1.62 1.63
C LEU A 152 -9.04 1.01 2.10
N ASP A 153 -10.08 1.83 2.20
CA ASP A 153 -11.43 1.43 2.59
C ASP A 153 -12.22 0.81 1.42
N HIS A 154 -11.85 1.14 0.19
CA HIS A 154 -12.43 0.56 -1.03
C HIS A 154 -11.59 -0.56 -1.63
N THR A 155 -10.71 -1.18 -0.83
CA THR A 155 -9.90 -2.32 -1.26
C THR A 155 -10.46 -3.63 -0.72
N VAL A 156 -10.93 -4.50 -1.61
CA VAL A 156 -11.34 -5.87 -1.27
C VAL A 156 -10.17 -6.81 -1.48
N VAL A 157 -9.88 -7.64 -0.49
CA VAL A 157 -8.79 -8.63 -0.50
C VAL A 157 -9.40 -10.02 -0.65
N VAL A 158 -9.03 -10.70 -1.73
CA VAL A 158 -9.45 -12.07 -2.03
C VAL A 158 -8.23 -12.98 -2.06
N LEU A 159 -8.25 -14.03 -1.25
CA LEU A 159 -7.19 -15.04 -1.20
C LEU A 159 -7.59 -16.25 -2.04
N GLY A 160 -6.64 -16.91 -2.68
CA GLY A 160 -6.90 -18.19 -3.36
C GLY A 160 -5.87 -18.48 -4.45
N CYS A 161 -5.84 -19.70 -4.96
CA CYS A 161 -4.84 -20.13 -5.94
C CYS A 161 -5.29 -19.96 -7.39
N ASP A 162 -6.55 -19.58 -7.64
CA ASP A 162 -7.08 -19.39 -8.98
C ASP A 162 -6.73 -17.99 -9.55
N PRO A 163 -5.88 -17.90 -10.59
CA PRO A 163 -5.52 -16.64 -11.23
C PRO A 163 -6.70 -15.94 -11.93
N ALA A 164 -7.82 -16.63 -12.19
CA ALA A 164 -9.03 -16.00 -12.71
C ALA A 164 -9.55 -14.88 -11.78
N LEU A 165 -9.21 -14.92 -10.49
CA LEU A 165 -9.52 -13.85 -9.53
C LEU A 165 -8.81 -12.53 -9.88
N ALA A 166 -7.62 -12.57 -10.49
CA ALA A 166 -6.95 -11.37 -10.99
C ALA A 166 -7.71 -10.75 -12.18
N VAL A 167 -8.21 -11.60 -13.07
CA VAL A 167 -9.01 -11.18 -14.24
C VAL A 167 -10.33 -10.59 -13.79
N LEU A 168 -10.99 -11.22 -12.80
CA LEU A 168 -12.17 -10.66 -12.15
C LEU A 168 -11.86 -9.29 -11.54
N GLY A 169 -10.72 -9.13 -10.87
CA GLY A 169 -10.29 -7.85 -10.33
C GLY A 169 -10.19 -6.76 -11.39
N ALA A 170 -9.55 -7.05 -12.54
CA ALA A 170 -9.47 -6.11 -13.65
C ALA A 170 -10.86 -5.74 -14.22
N ALA A 171 -11.76 -6.72 -14.34
CA ALA A 171 -13.12 -6.49 -14.81
C ALA A 171 -13.94 -5.63 -13.82
N LEU A 172 -13.79 -5.86 -12.52
CA LEU A 172 -14.46 -5.08 -11.47
C LEU A 172 -13.96 -3.64 -11.42
N THR A 173 -12.64 -3.42 -11.49
CA THR A 173 -12.06 -2.07 -11.52
C THR A 173 -12.61 -1.26 -12.71
N ARG A 174 -12.81 -1.89 -13.87
CA ARG A 174 -13.42 -1.21 -15.04
C ARG A 174 -14.88 -0.81 -14.80
N ARG A 175 -15.65 -1.63 -14.08
CA ARG A 175 -17.08 -1.39 -13.80
C ARG A 175 -17.29 -0.45 -12.60
N TYR A 176 -16.41 -0.52 -11.62
CA TYR A 176 -16.46 0.21 -10.36
C TYR A 176 -15.10 0.85 -10.09
N PRO A 177 -14.80 2.02 -10.69
CA PRO A 177 -13.46 2.63 -10.61
C PRO A 177 -13.00 3.00 -9.19
N ALA A 178 -13.94 3.17 -8.26
CA ALA A 178 -13.63 3.43 -6.85
C ALA A 178 -13.21 2.15 -6.09
N LEU A 179 -13.53 0.96 -6.62
CA LEU A 179 -13.24 -0.33 -5.99
C LEU A 179 -11.93 -0.90 -6.52
N ARG A 180 -11.10 -1.40 -5.62
CA ARG A 180 -9.91 -2.18 -5.95
C ARG A 180 -10.04 -3.59 -5.41
N LEU A 181 -9.93 -4.59 -6.28
CA LEU A 181 -9.76 -5.97 -5.86
C LEU A 181 -8.28 -6.32 -5.86
N VAL A 182 -7.78 -6.78 -4.71
CA VAL A 182 -6.45 -7.34 -4.54
C VAL A 182 -6.60 -8.86 -4.43
N TRP A 183 -6.07 -9.55 -5.43
CA TRP A 183 -5.90 -11.00 -5.36
C TRP A 183 -4.53 -11.33 -4.78
N GLU A 184 -4.50 -12.18 -3.77
CA GLU A 184 -3.25 -12.72 -3.23
C GLU A 184 -3.22 -14.25 -3.41
N PRO A 185 -2.23 -14.79 -4.13
CA PRO A 185 -2.14 -16.22 -4.40
C PRO A 185 -1.85 -16.98 -3.10
N GLN A 186 -2.77 -17.88 -2.73
CA GLN A 186 -2.67 -18.73 -1.54
C GLN A 186 -3.29 -20.10 -1.80
N SER A 187 -2.78 -21.15 -1.15
CA SER A 187 -3.45 -22.46 -1.19
C SER A 187 -4.81 -22.40 -0.49
N SER A 188 -5.78 -23.23 -0.90
CA SER A 188 -7.14 -23.22 -0.35
C SER A 188 -7.18 -23.27 1.19
N LEU A 189 -6.37 -24.12 1.83
CA LEU A 189 -6.34 -24.23 3.29
C LEU A 189 -5.71 -22.99 3.95
N ALA A 190 -4.64 -22.44 3.37
CA ALA A 190 -4.01 -21.22 3.88
C ALA A 190 -4.94 -20.01 3.73
N ALA A 191 -5.58 -19.87 2.57
CA ALA A 191 -6.57 -18.83 2.28
C ALA A 191 -7.73 -18.87 3.28
N LEU A 192 -8.27 -20.06 3.56
CA LEU A 192 -9.33 -20.26 4.56
C LEU A 192 -8.87 -19.83 5.96
N ARG A 193 -7.70 -20.28 6.42
CA ARG A 193 -7.15 -19.92 7.73
C ARG A 193 -6.91 -18.42 7.90
N MET A 194 -6.41 -17.76 6.85
CA MET A 194 -6.20 -16.31 6.85
C MET A 194 -7.53 -15.56 6.89
N LEU A 195 -8.56 -16.05 6.18
CA LEU A 195 -9.91 -15.49 6.25
C LEU A 195 -10.50 -15.60 7.66
N THR A 196 -10.32 -16.74 8.33
CA THR A 196 -10.83 -16.93 9.71
C THR A 196 -10.06 -16.12 10.75
N ARG A 197 -8.83 -15.71 10.47
CA ARG A 197 -8.07 -14.71 11.24
C ARG A 197 -8.46 -13.26 10.90
N GLY A 198 -9.33 -13.05 9.92
CA GLY A 198 -9.76 -11.72 9.48
C GLY A 198 -8.69 -10.96 8.72
N GLU A 199 -7.85 -11.67 7.96
CA GLU A 199 -6.77 -11.08 7.16
C GLU A 199 -7.16 -10.78 5.70
N ALA A 200 -8.40 -11.11 5.34
CA ALA A 200 -8.98 -10.92 4.01
C ALA A 200 -10.52 -10.84 4.08
N HIS A 201 -11.13 -10.44 2.97
CA HIS A 201 -12.59 -10.32 2.84
C HIS A 201 -13.22 -11.61 2.32
N ALA A 202 -12.52 -12.32 1.45
CA ALA A 202 -12.97 -13.58 0.87
C ALA A 202 -11.79 -14.53 0.63
N ALA A 203 -12.09 -15.83 0.58
CA ALA A 203 -11.16 -16.87 0.17
C ALA A 203 -11.82 -17.79 -0.84
N GLY A 204 -11.16 -18.00 -1.99
CA GLY A 204 -11.47 -19.09 -2.90
C GLY A 204 -10.89 -20.40 -2.34
N VAL A 205 -11.72 -21.43 -2.29
CA VAL A 205 -11.34 -22.75 -1.79
C VAL A 205 -11.87 -23.85 -2.69
N HIS A 206 -11.05 -24.89 -2.86
CA HIS A 206 -11.43 -26.16 -3.47
C HIS A 206 -10.74 -27.29 -2.68
N LEU A 207 -11.37 -27.69 -1.58
CA LEU A 207 -10.84 -28.68 -0.65
C LEU A 207 -11.69 -29.94 -0.71
N TRP A 208 -11.06 -31.08 -1.02
CA TRP A 208 -11.70 -32.38 -0.94
C TRP A 208 -11.46 -32.99 0.44
N ASP A 209 -12.50 -33.55 1.05
CA ASP A 209 -12.41 -34.27 2.32
C ASP A 209 -12.75 -35.75 2.07
N GLN A 210 -11.75 -36.62 2.19
CA GLN A 210 -11.91 -38.05 1.89
C GLN A 210 -12.80 -38.79 2.90
N GLU A 211 -12.83 -38.35 4.16
CA GLU A 211 -13.55 -39.02 5.24
C GLU A 211 -15.07 -38.79 5.11
N SER A 212 -15.48 -37.56 4.84
CA SER A 212 -16.89 -37.22 4.62
C SER A 212 -17.36 -37.42 3.18
N GLY A 213 -16.44 -37.44 2.20
CA GLY A 213 -16.78 -37.44 0.78
C GLY A 213 -17.37 -36.12 0.28
N ASP A 214 -17.20 -35.04 1.04
CA ASP A 214 -17.76 -33.72 0.73
C ASP A 214 -16.66 -32.69 0.37
N CYS A 215 -17.04 -31.69 -0.41
CA CYS A 215 -16.19 -30.59 -0.84
C CYS A 215 -16.36 -29.38 0.08
N ASN A 216 -15.25 -28.79 0.52
CA ASN A 216 -15.12 -27.51 1.23
C ASN A 216 -15.77 -27.46 2.62
N LEU A 217 -17.03 -27.86 2.77
CA LEU A 217 -17.82 -27.72 4.00
C LEU A 217 -17.13 -28.33 5.23
N PRO A 218 -16.56 -29.55 5.19
CA PRO A 218 -15.85 -30.11 6.34
C PRO A 218 -14.66 -29.23 6.77
N SER A 219 -13.89 -28.73 5.79
CA SER A 219 -12.75 -27.86 6.06
C SER A 219 -13.18 -26.50 6.61
N VAL A 220 -14.25 -25.91 6.08
CA VAL A 220 -14.82 -24.66 6.58
C VAL A 220 -15.32 -24.82 8.02
N GLN A 221 -16.01 -25.93 8.33
CA GLN A 221 -16.49 -26.21 9.68
C GLN A 221 -15.34 -26.38 10.69
N ARG A 222 -14.25 -27.04 10.29
CA ARG A 222 -13.03 -27.19 11.11
C ARG A 222 -12.34 -25.85 11.37
N GLU A 223 -12.22 -25.00 10.35
CA GLU A 223 -11.40 -23.78 10.43
C GLU A 223 -12.17 -22.53 10.89
N ARG A 224 -13.51 -22.49 10.81
CA ARG A 224 -14.33 -21.27 11.09
C ARG A 224 -14.07 -20.61 12.45
N ALA A 225 -13.57 -21.37 13.43
CA ALA A 225 -13.18 -20.86 14.75
C ALA A 225 -14.21 -19.92 15.42
N GLY A 226 -15.51 -20.21 15.25
CA GLY A 226 -16.62 -19.42 15.81
C GLY A 226 -17.03 -18.19 14.98
N ARG A 227 -16.43 -17.95 13.81
CA ARG A 227 -16.88 -16.89 12.89
C ARG A 227 -18.07 -17.32 12.05
N HIS A 228 -18.92 -16.34 11.75
CA HIS A 228 -19.94 -16.45 10.73
C HIS A 228 -19.30 -16.26 9.35
N LEU A 229 -19.47 -17.25 8.47
CA LEU A 229 -18.96 -17.24 7.11
C LEU A 229 -20.14 -17.42 6.15
N LEU A 230 -20.17 -16.62 5.08
CA LEU A 230 -21.05 -16.86 3.95
C LEU A 230 -20.31 -17.76 2.95
N ILE A 231 -20.93 -18.87 2.57
CA ILE A 231 -20.40 -19.78 1.56
C ILE A 231 -21.15 -19.52 0.27
N VAL A 232 -20.40 -19.25 -0.80
CA VAL A 232 -20.94 -19.04 -2.14
C VAL A 232 -20.32 -20.08 -3.05
N THR A 233 -21.14 -21.00 -3.56
CA THR A 233 -20.72 -21.96 -4.58
C THR A 233 -20.59 -21.23 -5.92
N LEU A 234 -19.36 -21.07 -6.40
CA LEU A 234 -19.09 -20.45 -7.70
C LEU A 234 -19.20 -21.44 -8.85
N SER A 235 -18.67 -22.64 -8.65
CA SER A 235 -18.71 -23.73 -9.62
C SER A 235 -18.71 -25.07 -8.91
N GLU A 236 -19.31 -26.05 -9.56
CA GLU A 236 -19.19 -27.46 -9.23
C GLU A 236 -18.61 -28.15 -10.45
N TRP A 237 -17.63 -29.04 -10.25
CA TRP A 237 -17.06 -29.85 -11.31
C TRP A 237 -17.10 -31.31 -10.93
N GLN A 238 -17.36 -32.16 -11.91
CA GLN A 238 -17.30 -33.61 -11.76
C GLN A 238 -16.03 -34.11 -12.43
N GLN A 239 -15.19 -34.83 -11.69
CA GLN A 239 -14.01 -35.50 -12.21
C GLN A 239 -14.28 -37.00 -12.27
N GLY A 240 -14.03 -37.61 -13.43
CA GLY A 240 -14.21 -39.03 -13.64
C GLY A 240 -13.40 -39.52 -14.83
N LEU A 241 -13.53 -40.81 -15.14
CA LEU A 241 -12.94 -41.40 -16.34
C LEU A 241 -13.95 -41.31 -17.48
N LEU A 242 -13.53 -40.78 -18.62
CA LEU A 242 -14.33 -40.86 -19.84
C LEU A 242 -14.10 -42.24 -20.47
N VAL A 243 -15.08 -43.12 -20.35
CA VAL A 243 -14.96 -44.52 -20.82
C VAL A 243 -15.81 -44.77 -22.05
N ALA A 244 -15.34 -45.68 -22.91
CA ALA A 244 -16.13 -46.15 -24.03
C ALA A 244 -17.40 -46.86 -23.53
N ARG A 245 -18.52 -46.68 -24.26
CA ARG A 245 -19.77 -47.40 -23.98
C ARG A 245 -19.50 -48.90 -24.03
N GLY A 246 -19.84 -49.62 -22.96
CA GLY A 246 -19.58 -51.06 -22.85
C GLY A 246 -18.12 -51.40 -22.53
N ASN A 247 -17.36 -50.51 -21.84
CA ASN A 247 -15.98 -50.81 -21.49
C ASN A 247 -15.89 -52.18 -20.77
N PRO A 248 -14.93 -53.04 -21.17
CA PRO A 248 -14.86 -54.43 -20.69
C PRO A 248 -14.52 -54.56 -19.20
N LYS A 249 -14.12 -53.46 -18.55
CA LYS A 249 -13.83 -53.40 -17.11
C LYS A 249 -15.04 -52.97 -16.28
N GLY A 250 -16.18 -52.67 -16.90
CA GLY A 250 -17.41 -52.26 -16.20
C GLY A 250 -17.25 -50.97 -15.38
N ILE A 251 -16.27 -50.13 -15.72
CA ILE A 251 -16.02 -48.85 -15.03
C ILE A 251 -17.18 -47.90 -15.36
N SER A 252 -17.87 -47.39 -14.35
CA SER A 252 -18.97 -46.42 -14.46
C SER A 252 -18.57 -45.05 -13.97
#